data_AF-A0A229UX73-F1
#
_entry.id   AF-A0A229UX73-F1
#
_cell.length_a   1.000
_cell.length_b   1.000
_cell.length_c   1.000
_cell.angle_alpha   90.00
_cell.angle_beta   90.00
_cell.angle_gamma   90.00
#
_symmetry.space_group_name_H-M   'P 1'
#
loop_
_entity.id
_entity.type
_entity.pdbx_description
1 polymer ?
#
loop_
_entity_poly.entity_id
_entity_poly.type
_entity_poly.pdbx_seq_one_letter_code
_entity_poly.pdbx_strand_id
1 'polypeptide(L)'
;MYKSVVRDGKFLILVADGVFDNQLMELPTEELADKVAYELQSAWEQGISWGVHQKRKELNGSGVVEDISEVIQKLRTMSPAIKKFIITGLIGAMKEFKGSRKLEDGGTF
;
A
#
# COMPACT_ATOMS: atom_id res chain seq x y z
N MET A 1 7.08 2.59 17.07
CA MET A 1 7.95 1.51 17.60
C MET A 1 7.67 1.36 19.09
N TYR A 2 7.45 0.14 19.55
CA TYR A 2 7.28 -0.14 20.98
C TYR A 2 8.62 -0.57 21.59
N LYS A 3 8.92 -0.10 22.80
CA LYS A 3 10.14 -0.47 23.54
C LYS A 3 9.88 -0.51 25.04
N SER A 4 10.56 -1.42 25.74
CA SER A 4 10.64 -1.44 27.20
C SER A 4 11.79 -0.56 27.67
N VAL A 5 11.59 0.15 28.78
CA VAL A 5 12.67 0.91 29.45
C VAL A 5 12.53 0.83 30.95
N VAL A 6 13.65 0.88 31.64
CA VAL A 6 13.70 0.99 33.11
C VAL A 6 13.97 2.45 33.48
N ARG A 7 13.07 3.06 34.24
CA ARG A 7 13.22 4.44 34.77
C ARG A 7 12.79 4.50 36.22
N ASP A 8 13.64 5.02 37.10
CA ASP A 8 13.36 5.17 38.54
C ASP A 8 12.90 3.86 39.21
N GLY A 9 13.47 2.73 38.79
CA GLY A 9 13.10 1.39 39.28
C GLY A 9 11.76 0.86 38.76
N LYS A 10 11.13 1.56 37.82
CA LYS A 10 9.87 1.18 37.17
C LYS A 10 10.13 0.61 35.78
N PHE A 11 9.31 -0.36 35.37
CA PHE A 11 9.39 -1.00 34.06
C PHE A 11 8.29 -0.44 33.17
N LEU A 12 8.67 0.34 32.17
CA LEU A 12 7.73 1.11 31.35
C LEU A 12 7.72 0.59 29.91
N ILE A 13 6.52 0.52 29.34
CA ILE A 13 6.34 0.39 27.90
C ILE A 13 6.19 1.79 27.32
N LEU A 14 7.03 2.13 26.36
CA LEU A 14 6.94 3.37 25.60
C LEU A 14 6.55 3.07 24.16
N VAL A 15 5.73 3.96 23.59
CA VAL A 15 5.51 4.07 22.15
C VAL A 15 6.29 5.27 21.62
N ALA A 16 7.18 5.01 20.67
CA ALA A 16 8.01 6.00 20.00
C ALA A 16 7.56 6.16 18.55
N ASP A 17 7.22 7.38 18.14
CA ASP A 17 6.90 7.72 16.74
C ASP A 17 8.12 8.27 15.97
N GLY A 18 9.28 8.35 16.63
CA GLY A 18 10.52 8.91 16.08
C GLY A 18 10.76 10.37 16.49
N VAL A 19 9.77 11.04 17.09
CA VAL A 19 9.87 12.43 17.58
C VAL A 19 9.61 12.49 19.08
N PHE A 20 8.61 11.76 19.56
CA PHE A 20 8.23 11.71 20.96
C PHE A 20 8.13 10.26 21.46
N ASP A 21 8.55 10.07 22.70
CA ASP A 21 8.36 8.84 23.47
C ASP A 21 7.19 9.05 24.43
N ASN A 22 6.07 8.37 24.20
CA ASN A 22 4.91 8.41 25.07
C ASN A 22 4.84 7.16 25.94
N GLN A 23 4.61 7.34 27.24
CA GLN A 23 4.39 6.21 28.15
C GLN A 23 3.03 5.59 27.92
N LEU A 24 3.02 4.29 27.64
CA LEU A 24 1.79 3.52 27.41
C LEU A 24 1.29 2.88 28.70
N MET A 25 2.18 2.17 29.40
CA MET A 25 1.86 1.49 30.65
C MET A 25 3.13 1.22 31.49
N GLU A 26 2.90 0.97 32.78
CA GLU A 26 3.91 0.50 33.74
C GLU A 26 3.62 -0.96 34.11
N LEU A 27 4.67 -1.75 34.26
CA LEU A 27 4.60 -3.18 34.55
C LEU A 27 5.41 -3.51 35.81
N PRO A 28 5.03 -4.58 36.53
CA PRO A 28 5.65 -4.94 37.80
C PRO A 28 7.05 -5.55 37.67
N THR A 29 7.41 -6.08 36.49
CA THR A 29 8.72 -6.72 36.25
C THR A 29 9.28 -6.35 34.87
N GLU A 30 10.61 -6.36 34.77
CA GLU A 30 11.34 -6.12 33.52
C GLU A 30 11.01 -7.15 32.44
N GLU A 31 11.05 -8.44 32.80
CA GLU A 31 10.76 -9.54 31.88
C GLU A 31 9.37 -9.42 31.25
N LEU A 32 8.38 -8.99 32.05
CA LEU A 32 7.03 -8.76 31.54
C LEU A 32 6.98 -7.54 30.62
N ALA A 33 7.72 -6.48 30.93
CA ALA A 33 7.82 -5.31 30.06
C ALA A 33 8.49 -5.64 28.72
N ASP A 34 9.56 -6.41 28.73
CA ASP A 34 10.23 -6.85 27.51
C ASP A 34 9.31 -7.71 26.65
N LYS A 35 8.63 -8.68 27.26
CA LYS A 35 7.70 -9.55 26.53
C LYS A 35 6.53 -8.75 25.94
N VAL A 36 5.94 -7.84 26.70
CA VAL A 36 4.82 -7.01 26.23
C VAL A 36 5.29 -6.07 25.11
N ALA A 37 6.47 -5.45 25.23
CA ALA A 37 7.02 -4.60 24.18
C ALA A 37 7.25 -5.39 22.88
N TYR A 38 7.79 -6.61 22.99
CA TYR A 38 8.01 -7.51 21.86
C TYR A 38 6.69 -7.91 21.16
N GLU A 39 5.68 -8.32 21.92
CA GLU A 39 4.37 -8.70 21.36
C GLU A 39 3.69 -7.50 20.68
N LEU A 40 3.74 -6.31 21.29
CA LEU A 40 3.18 -5.09 20.71
C LEU A 40 3.88 -4.70 19.41
N GLN A 41 5.21 -4.78 19.38
CA GLN A 41 5.98 -4.50 18.18
C GLN A 41 5.69 -5.54 17.08
N SER A 42 5.61 -6.82 17.43
CA SER A 42 5.28 -7.90 16.50
C SER A 42 3.87 -7.73 15.89
N ALA A 43 2.87 -7.41 16.72
CA ALA A 43 1.51 -7.15 16.26
C ALA A 43 1.44 -5.93 15.33
N TRP A 44 2.19 -4.86 15.65
CA TRP A 44 2.30 -3.68 14.80
C TRP A 44 2.91 -3.99 13.43
N GLU A 45 4.00 -4.75 13.39
CA GLU A 45 4.66 -5.17 12.16
C GLU A 45 3.76 -6.06 11.28
N GLN A 46 3.05 -7.01 11.91
CA GLN A 46 2.06 -7.84 11.22
C GLN A 46 0.93 -6.99 10.64
N GLY A 47 0.43 -6.01 11.41
CA GLY A 47 -0.59 -5.06 10.95
C GLY A 47 -0.14 -4.23 9.75
N ILE A 48 1.10 -3.70 9.77
CA ILE A 48 1.69 -3.00 8.62
C ILE A 48 1.76 -3.94 7.40
N SER A 49 2.27 -5.15 7.59
CA SER A 49 2.37 -6.14 6.51
C SER A 49 1.00 -6.44 5.90
N TRP A 50 -0.03 -6.66 6.71
CA TRP A 50 -1.39 -6.88 6.24
C TRP A 50 -1.96 -5.69 5.49
N GLY A 51 -1.75 -4.47 5.99
CA GLY A 51 -2.16 -3.24 5.28
C GLY A 51 -1.45 -3.07 3.93
N VAL A 52 -0.16 -3.42 3.84
CA VAL A 52 0.58 -3.44 2.57
C VAL A 52 0.01 -4.49 1.61
N HIS A 53 -0.32 -5.68 2.09
CA HIS A 53 -0.92 -6.74 1.28
C HIS A 53 -2.32 -6.35 0.77
N GLN A 54 -3.15 -5.73 1.61
CA GLN A 54 -4.46 -5.21 1.19
C GLN A 54 -4.33 -4.10 0.15
N LYS A 55 -3.48 -3.09 0.39
CA LYS A 55 -3.21 -2.05 -0.61
C LYS A 55 -2.70 -2.64 -1.92
N ARG A 56 -1.81 -3.63 -1.87
CA ARG A 56 -1.33 -4.32 -3.07
C ARG A 56 -2.45 -5.07 -3.77
N LYS A 57 -3.38 -5.70 -3.05
CA LYS A 57 -4.55 -6.41 -3.61
C LYS A 57 -5.57 -5.44 -4.23
N GLU A 58 -5.79 -4.28 -3.62
CA GLU A 58 -6.66 -3.22 -4.15
C GLU A 58 -6.06 -2.56 -5.39
N LEU A 59 -4.75 -2.28 -5.37
CA LEU A 59 -4.02 -1.77 -6.55
C LEU A 59 -3.91 -2.83 -7.66
N ASN A 60 -3.78 -4.11 -7.29
CA ASN A 60 -3.83 -5.25 -8.19
C ASN A 60 -5.26 -5.82 -8.31
N GLY A 61 -6.26 -4.93 -8.49
CA GLY A 61 -7.65 -5.35 -8.69
C GLY A 61 -7.74 -6.56 -9.62
N SER A 62 -8.34 -7.64 -9.12
CA SER A 62 -8.24 -9.02 -9.60
C SER A 62 -8.96 -9.32 -10.93
N GLY A 63 -8.93 -8.40 -11.87
CA GLY A 63 -9.47 -8.61 -13.21
C GLY A 63 -8.63 -8.00 -14.33
N VAL A 64 -7.64 -7.15 -14.02
CA VAL A 64 -6.94 -6.39 -15.08
C VAL A 64 -5.56 -6.97 -15.41
N VAL A 65 -4.86 -7.58 -14.44
CA VAL A 65 -3.46 -8.02 -14.66
C VAL A 65 -3.39 -9.33 -15.46
N GLU A 66 -4.30 -10.27 -15.22
CA GLU A 66 -4.36 -11.53 -15.97
C GLU A 66 -4.76 -11.27 -17.43
N ASP A 67 -5.77 -10.44 -17.66
CA ASP A 67 -6.20 -10.02 -19.01
C ASP A 67 -5.10 -9.23 -19.73
N ILE A 68 -4.39 -8.31 -19.07
CA ILE A 68 -3.30 -7.56 -19.71
C ILE A 68 -2.12 -8.47 -20.05
N SER A 69 -1.75 -9.42 -19.18
CA SER A 69 -0.64 -10.34 -19.46
C SER A 69 -0.97 -11.22 -20.67
N GLU A 70 -2.19 -11.77 -20.73
CA GLU A 70 -2.64 -12.60 -21.85
C GLU A 70 -2.77 -11.78 -23.15
N VAL A 71 -3.28 -10.55 -23.07
CA VAL A 71 -3.36 -9.61 -24.20
C VAL A 71 -1.96 -9.19 -24.67
N ILE A 72 -1.02 -8.91 -23.78
CA ILE A 72 0.37 -8.58 -24.13
C ILE A 72 1.05 -9.78 -24.80
N GLN A 73 0.80 -10.99 -24.32
CA GLN A 73 1.38 -12.20 -24.89
C GLN A 73 0.79 -12.51 -26.28
N LYS A 74 -0.53 -12.35 -26.46
CA LYS A 74 -1.20 -12.41 -27.78
C LYS A 74 -0.73 -11.31 -28.72
N LEU A 75 -0.55 -10.09 -28.21
CA LEU A 75 0.05 -9.01 -28.99
C LEU A 75 1.47 -9.39 -29.41
N ARG A 76 2.30 -9.97 -28.54
CA ARG A 76 3.69 -10.33 -28.87
C ARG A 76 3.79 -11.31 -30.03
N THR A 77 2.87 -12.28 -30.12
CA THR A 77 2.82 -13.31 -31.18
C THR A 77 2.14 -12.85 -32.48
N MET A 78 1.43 -11.71 -32.48
CA MET A 78 0.79 -11.18 -33.70
C MET A 78 1.78 -10.53 -34.68
N SER A 79 1.42 -10.60 -35.97
CA SER A 79 2.15 -9.99 -37.09
C SER A 79 2.28 -8.46 -36.93
N PRO A 80 3.41 -7.84 -37.32
CA PRO A 80 3.67 -6.41 -37.16
C PRO A 80 2.58 -5.49 -37.73
N ALA A 81 1.90 -5.91 -38.81
CA ALA A 81 0.82 -5.16 -39.43
C ALA A 81 -0.42 -5.03 -38.50
N ILE A 82 -0.77 -6.11 -37.80
CA ILE A 82 -1.92 -6.15 -36.87
C ILE A 82 -1.59 -5.35 -35.60
N LYS A 83 -0.36 -5.47 -35.09
CA LYS A 83 0.14 -4.66 -33.97
C LYS A 83 -0.01 -3.16 -34.22
N LYS A 84 0.38 -2.71 -35.42
CA LYS A 84 0.32 -1.28 -35.78
C LYS A 84 -1.12 -0.77 -35.85
N PHE A 85 -2.05 -1.59 -36.35
CA PHE A 85 -3.47 -1.25 -36.40
C PHE A 85 -4.08 -1.11 -34.99
N ILE A 86 -3.83 -2.08 -34.09
CA ILE A 86 -4.36 -2.07 -32.72
C ILE A 86 -3.80 -0.90 -31.91
N ILE A 87 -2.49 -0.63 -31.99
CA ILE A 87 -1.86 0.49 -31.28
C ILE A 87 -2.45 1.83 -31.75
N THR A 88 -2.70 1.99 -33.05
CA THR A 88 -3.31 3.21 -33.60
C THR A 88 -4.74 3.38 -33.10
N GLY A 89 -5.53 2.30 -33.04
CA GLY A 89 -6.88 2.32 -32.48
C GLY A 89 -6.93 2.67 -30.99
N LEU A 90 -6.02 2.10 -30.19
CA LEU A 90 -5.92 2.40 -28.74
C LEU A 90 -5.51 3.85 -28.48
N ILE A 91 -4.57 4.39 -29.26
CA ILE A 91 -4.18 5.81 -29.17
C ILE A 91 -5.35 6.73 -29.54
N GLY A 92 -6.16 6.35 -30.54
CA GLY A 92 -7.39 7.07 -30.90
C GLY A 92 -8.40 7.09 -29.76
N ALA A 93 -8.72 5.91 -29.21
CA ALA A 93 -9.68 5.77 -28.10
C ALA A 93 -9.23 6.54 -26.83
N MET A 94 -7.94 6.53 -26.50
CA MET A 94 -7.41 7.31 -25.37
C MET A 94 -7.50 8.83 -25.60
N LYS A 95 -7.39 9.28 -26.85
CA LYS A 95 -7.52 10.70 -27.20
C LYS A 95 -8.97 11.17 -27.08
N GLU A 96 -9.92 10.31 -27.42
CA GLU A 96 -11.36 10.55 -27.29
C GLU A 96 -11.80 10.56 -25.82
N PHE A 97 -11.33 9.58 -25.02
CA PHE A 97 -11.61 9.50 -23.58
C PHE A 97 -11.04 10.70 -22.80
N LYS A 98 -9.91 11.26 -23.24
CA LYS A 98 -9.32 12.48 -22.68
C LYS A 98 -10.03 13.76 -23.14
N GLY A 99 -10.73 13.72 -24.29
CA GLY A 99 -11.63 14.78 -24.75
C GLY A 99 -12.88 14.89 -23.89
N SER A 100 -13.48 13.75 -23.52
CA SER A 100 -14.71 13.72 -22.70
C SER A 100 -14.50 14.20 -21.26
N ARG A 101 -13.31 14.03 -20.66
CA ARG A 101 -13.01 14.59 -19.32
C ARG A 101 -12.84 16.11 -19.29
N LYS A 102 -12.62 16.76 -20.42
CA LYS A 102 -12.41 18.23 -20.46
C LYS A 102 -13.71 19.04 -20.54
N LEU A 103 -14.87 18.39 -20.69
CA LEU A 103 -16.16 19.07 -20.79
C LEU A 103 -16.91 19.19 -19.46
N GLU A 104 -16.43 18.56 -18.38
CA GLU A 104 -17.06 18.65 -17.05
C GLU A 104 -16.43 19.71 -16.11
N ASP A 105 -15.26 20.25 -16.44
CA ASP A 105 -14.61 21.35 -15.70
C ASP A 105 -14.92 22.74 -16.30
N GLY A 106 -16.05 22.88 -16.99
CA GLY A 106 -16.58 24.15 -17.50
C GLY A 106 -17.57 24.78 -16.53
N GLY A 107 -17.14 25.03 -15.29
CA GLY A 107 -17.93 25.76 -14.30
C GLY A 107 -18.21 27.19 -14.76
N THR A 108 -19.48 27.45 -15.09
CA THR A 108 -20.07 28.76 -15.35
C THR A 108 -19.91 29.65 -14.11
N PHE A 109 -19.33 30.84 -14.30
CA PHE A 109 -19.55 31.99 -13.41
C PHE A 109 -20.90 32.62 -13.71
#